data_AF-A0A7X8FT03-F1
#
_entry.id   AF-A0A7X8FT03-F1
#
_cell.length_a   1.000
_cell.length_b   1.000
_cell.length_c   1.000
_cell.angle_alpha   90.00
_cell.angle_beta   90.00
_cell.angle_gamma   90.00
#
_symmetry.space_group_name_H-M   'P 1'
#
loop_
_entity.id
_entity.type
_entity.pdbx_description
1 polymer ?
#
loop_
_entity_poly.entity_id
_entity_poly.type
_entity_poly.pdbx_seq_one_letter_code
_entity_poly.pdbx_strand_id
1 'polypeptide(L)' 'ANVVMPNFSPADVKKKYEIYPGKRCVTEQTGACAGCMAGLALAAGLELDYSRADSLKRVPV' A
#
# COMPACT_ATOMS: atom_id res chain seq x y z
N ALA A 1 -2.08 4.10 -11.91
CA ALA A 1 -2.84 4.18 -10.63
C ALA A 1 -2.16 5.18 -9.72
N ASN A 2 -2.88 5.83 -8.81
CA ASN A 2 -2.37 6.90 -7.94
C ASN A 2 -2.57 6.63 -6.43
N VAL A 3 -2.99 5.42 -6.07
CA VAL A 3 -3.20 4.99 -4.68
C VAL A 3 -2.50 3.65 -4.48
N VAL A 4 -1.82 3.51 -3.34
CA VAL A 4 -1.20 2.26 -2.88
C VAL A 4 -1.86 1.81 -1.57
N MET A 5 -1.98 0.50 -1.37
CA MET A 5 -2.67 -0.08 -0.21
C MET A 5 -1.75 -1.03 0.55
N PRO A 6 -0.91 -0.53 1.48
CA PRO A 6 -0.04 -1.36 2.28
C PRO A 6 -0.85 -2.28 3.22
N ASN A 7 -0.33 -3.48 3.48
CA ASN A 7 -0.96 -4.42 4.38
C ASN A 7 -0.72 -4.05 5.85
N PHE A 8 -1.76 -3.53 6.50
CA PHE A 8 -1.78 -3.16 7.92
C PHE A 8 -2.43 -4.20 8.84
N SER A 9 -2.75 -5.39 8.35
CA SER A 9 -3.25 -6.46 9.22
C SER A 9 -2.21 -6.83 10.30
N PRO A 10 -2.64 -7.26 11.49
CA PRO A 10 -1.74 -7.79 12.52
C PRO A 10 -0.95 -9.00 12.01
N ALA A 11 0.33 -9.10 12.39
CA ALA A 11 1.26 -10.10 11.84
C ALA A 11 0.80 -11.55 12.03
N ASP A 12 0.13 -11.84 13.15
CA ASP A 12 -0.38 -13.16 13.52
C ASP A 12 -1.57 -13.63 12.65
N VAL A 13 -2.30 -12.70 12.02
CA VAL A 13 -3.45 -13.01 11.16
C VAL A 13 -3.19 -12.80 9.67
N LYS A 14 -2.11 -12.13 9.27
CA LYS A 14 -1.78 -11.86 7.86
C LYS A 14 -1.83 -13.11 6.98
N LYS A 15 -1.27 -14.22 7.46
CA LYS A 15 -1.23 -15.51 6.75
C LYS A 15 -2.62 -16.14 6.59
N LYS A 16 -3.55 -15.87 7.51
CA LYS A 16 -4.95 -16.34 7.40
C LYS A 16 -5.69 -15.69 6.24
N TYR A 17 -5.21 -14.54 5.74
CA TYR A 17 -5.79 -13.80 4.62
C TYR A 17 -4.89 -13.86 3.37
N GLU A 18 -4.24 -15.00 3.15
CA GLU A 18 -3.50 -15.32 1.92
C GLU A 18 -4.48 -15.77 0.82
N ILE A 19 -5.15 -14.80 0.20
CA ILE A 19 -6.15 -15.03 -0.86
C ILE A 19 -5.55 -15.56 -2.18
N TYR A 20 -4.23 -15.59 -2.31
CA TYR A 20 -3.48 -16.19 -3.42
C TYR A 20 -2.06 -16.55 -2.93
N PRO A 21 -1.43 -17.60 -3.48
CA PRO A 21 -0.10 -18.04 -3.05
C PRO A 21 0.95 -16.96 -3.36
N GLY A 22 1.84 -16.70 -2.39
CA GLY A 22 2.92 -15.73 -2.57
C GLY A 22 2.47 -14.27 -2.46
N LYS A 23 1.34 -14.03 -1.77
CA LYS A 23 0.91 -12.67 -1.40
C LYS A 23 2.04 -11.93 -0.69
N ARG A 24 2.37 -10.74 -1.18
CA ARG A 24 3.40 -9.87 -0.56
C ARG A 24 2.92 -9.36 0.80
N CYS A 25 3.86 -8.98 1.65
CA CYS A 25 3.59 -8.33 2.93
C CYS A 25 2.87 -9.26 3.95
N VAL A 26 3.17 -10.57 3.95
CA VAL A 26 2.54 -11.59 4.81
C VAL A 26 3.36 -11.91 6.06
N THR A 27 4.69 -11.72 6.03
CA THR A 27 5.60 -12.07 7.14
C THR A 27 6.16 -10.85 7.88
N GLU A 28 6.08 -9.68 7.26
CA GLU A 28 6.60 -8.43 7.75
C GLU A 28 5.73 -7.86 8.88
N GLN A 29 6.34 -7.16 9.84
CA GLN A 29 5.60 -6.49 10.91
C GLN A 29 4.61 -5.45 10.35
N THR A 30 3.53 -5.23 11.09
CA THR A 30 2.53 -4.21 10.78
C THR A 30 3.21 -2.83 10.75
N GLY A 31 2.98 -2.05 9.69
CA GLY A 31 3.61 -0.73 9.49
C GLY A 31 5.00 -0.75 8.86
N ALA A 32 5.68 -1.89 8.76
CA ALA A 32 7.02 -1.98 8.15
C ALA A 32 7.03 -1.76 6.62
N CYS A 33 5.86 -1.64 5.99
CA CYS A 33 5.73 -1.50 4.53
C CYS A 33 6.02 -0.09 4.00
N ALA A 34 6.19 0.93 4.86
CA ALA A 34 6.36 2.32 4.42
C ALA A 34 7.56 2.52 3.45
N GLY A 35 8.72 1.94 3.77
CA GLY A 35 9.90 2.01 2.90
C GLY A 35 9.68 1.30 1.55
N CYS A 36 9.03 0.14 1.56
CA CYS A 36 8.66 -0.56 0.33
C CYS A 36 7.70 0.28 -0.53
N MET A 37 6.73 0.97 0.08
CA MET A 37 5.81 1.83 -0.66
C MET A 37 6.54 3.03 -1.28
N ALA A 38 7.48 3.64 -0.55
CA ALA A 38 8.29 4.76 -1.06
C ALA A 38 9.16 4.31 -2.25
N GLY A 39 9.81 3.15 -2.14
CA GLY A 39 10.58 2.56 -3.23
C GLY A 39 9.71 2.23 -4.46
N LEU A 40 8.49 1.73 -4.26
CA LEU A 40 7.55 1.47 -5.36
C LEU A 40 7.13 2.77 -6.07
N ALA A 41 6.81 3.83 -5.32
CA ALA A 41 6.47 5.12 -5.90
C ALA A 41 7.65 5.70 -6.70
N LEU A 42 8.85 5.70 -6.11
CA LEU A 42 10.06 6.21 -6.75
C LEU A 42 10.41 5.45 -8.04
N ALA A 43 10.31 4.12 -8.03
CA ALA A 43 10.56 3.30 -9.22
C ALA A 43 9.56 3.57 -10.35
N ALA A 44 8.36 4.09 -10.02
CA ALA A 44 7.36 4.53 -10.98
C ALA A 44 7.49 6.03 -11.37
N GLY A 45 8.49 6.75 -10.86
CA GLY A 45 8.67 8.19 -11.09
C GLY A 45 7.63 9.05 -10.35
N LEU A 46 7.10 8.54 -9.23
CA LEU A 46 6.10 9.21 -8.39
C LEU A 46 6.65 9.43 -6.97
N GLU A 47 5.99 10.32 -6.23
CA GLU A 47 6.25 10.55 -4.81
C GLU A 47 5.03 10.17 -3.96
N LEU A 48 5.27 9.76 -2.72
CA LEU A 48 4.19 9.47 -1.78
C LEU A 48 3.62 10.76 -1.21
N ASP A 49 2.30 10.92 -1.35
CA ASP A 49 1.55 11.96 -0.66
C ASP A 49 0.79 11.35 0.53
N TYR A 50 1.04 11.91 1.72
CA TYR A 50 0.36 11.53 2.96
C TYR A 50 -0.77 12.51 3.33
N SER A 51 -1.03 13.51 2.49
CA SER A 51 -2.17 14.40 2.64
C SER A 51 -3.48 13.61 2.54
N ARG A 52 -4.58 14.21 3.01
CA ARG A 52 -5.89 13.58 2.92
C ARG A 52 -6.27 13.39 1.44
N ALA A 53 -6.35 12.14 1.02
CA ALA A 53 -6.82 11.73 -0.30
C ALA A 53 -8.23 11.14 -0.20
N ASP A 54 -9.22 11.84 -0.74
CA ASP A 54 -10.58 11.36 -0.88
C ASP A 54 -10.81 10.72 -2.27
N SER A 55 -12.06 10.48 -2.64
CA SER A 55 -12.44 9.92 -3.93
C SER A 55 -12.09 10.85 -5.12
N LEU A 56 -12.30 10.35 -6.34
CA LEU A 56 -12.01 11.05 -7.59
C LEU A 56 -12.51 12.50 -7.56
N LYS A 57 -11.58 13.46 -7.68
CA LYS A 57 -11.92 14.87 -7.88
C LYS A 57 -12.48 15.03 -9.29
N ARG A 58 -13.76 15.33 -9.41
CA ARG A 58 -14.34 15.71 -10.71
C ARG A 58 -13.76 17.07 -11.08
N VAL A 59 -13.01 17.11 -12.17
CA VAL A 59 -12.59 18.38 -12.76
C VAL A 59 -13.79 18.91 -13.52
N PRO A 60 -14.31 20.11 -13.21
CA PRO A 60 -15.32 20.72 -14.05
C PRO A 60 -14.72 20.96 -15.42
N VAL A 61 -15.39 20.45 -16.45
CA VAL A 61 -15.09 20.71 -17.87
C VAL A 61 -15.62 22.09 -18.22
#